data_AF-A0AAD1K6M3-F1
#
_entry.id   AF-A0AAD1K6M3-F1
#
_cell.length_a   1.000
_cell.length_b   1.000
_cell.length_c   1.000
_cell.angle_alpha   90.00
_cell.angle_beta   90.00
_cell.angle_gamma   90.00
#
_symmetry.space_group_name_H-M   'P 1'
#
loop_
_entity.id
_entity.type
_entity.pdbx_description
1 polymer ?
#
loop_
_entity_poly.entity_id
_entity_poly.type
_entity_poly.pdbx_seq_one_letter_code
_entity_poly.pdbx_strand_id
1 'polypeptide(L)'
;MLMAALLSGSLFWADIGPKQALICPPSELPLCLQQLPDRVKQQLPLSQEAFFDALGMRGAMSLPVEDDSVAGMVLWAPRYLPQSQTAIWNGQNHELLLQHQPQLTLWHELGHLEVKRLQGNILPAELSELDHEWLADTYLAWRCAKEWNSLELVWQQYHRRNLAVFSDIGNLSHWSPLYLIQVLNKYDLKQIAEFADFATFVLSFYPEIRHYSPGEVAEFSSLLQHLFNRAGRQTLPGYMFWRREQLGKVLQPTLKQLVGTEMANRWLVKEKMLQ
;
A
#
# COMPACT_ATOMS: atom_id res chain seq x y z
N MET A 1 -2.90 -22.05 12.48
CA MET A 1 -2.30 -21.05 13.40
C MET A 1 -0.94 -21.53 13.93
N LEU A 2 0.07 -21.69 13.06
CA LEU A 2 1.42 -22.08 13.48
C LEU A 2 2.55 -21.38 12.69
N MET A 3 2.22 -20.45 11.77
CA MET A 3 3.20 -19.71 10.96
C MET A 3 3.44 -18.27 11.41
N ALA A 4 2.63 -17.72 12.33
CA ALA A 4 2.74 -16.31 12.71
C ALA A 4 3.99 -15.97 13.56
N ALA A 5 4.64 -16.97 14.16
CA ALA A 5 5.80 -16.78 15.05
C ALA A 5 7.17 -17.05 14.39
N LEU A 6 7.21 -17.52 13.13
CA LEU A 6 8.45 -17.88 12.43
C LEU A 6 8.97 -16.81 11.44
N LEU A 7 8.22 -15.72 11.23
CA LEU A 7 8.51 -14.74 10.17
C LEU A 7 9.53 -13.65 10.56
N SER A 8 10.12 -13.73 11.76
CA SER A 8 10.92 -12.63 12.31
C SER A 8 12.42 -12.68 12.02
N GLY A 9 12.92 -13.61 11.20
CA GLY A 9 14.35 -13.59 10.86
C GLY A 9 14.91 -14.66 9.94
N SER A 10 14.11 -15.60 9.43
CA SER A 10 14.60 -16.63 8.51
C SER A 10 14.24 -16.34 7.07
N LEU A 11 15.10 -16.74 6.14
CA LEU A 11 14.75 -16.81 4.72
C LEU A 11 13.63 -17.83 4.48
N PHE A 12 12.77 -17.58 3.50
CA PHE A 12 11.78 -18.55 3.00
C PHE A 12 11.27 -18.17 1.62
N TRP A 13 10.64 -19.12 0.93
CA TRP A 13 9.97 -18.90 -0.36
C TRP A 13 8.49 -18.63 -0.17
N ALA A 14 7.95 -17.69 -0.94
CA ALA A 14 6.52 -17.37 -1.00
C ALA A 14 6.03 -17.42 -2.45
N ASP A 15 4.80 -17.90 -2.65
CA ASP A 15 4.23 -18.01 -4.00
C ASP A 15 3.75 -16.65 -4.53
N ILE A 16 4.05 -16.41 -5.81
CA ILE A 16 3.67 -15.24 -6.62
C ILE A 16 3.04 -15.77 -7.92
N GLY A 17 1.77 -16.15 -7.83
CA GLY A 17 1.07 -16.88 -8.89
C GLY A 17 1.80 -18.19 -9.22
N PRO A 18 2.24 -18.42 -10.48
CA PRO A 18 3.02 -19.61 -10.86
C PRO A 18 4.52 -19.51 -10.53
N LYS A 19 5.01 -18.34 -10.08
CA LYS A 19 6.41 -18.09 -9.72
C LYS A 19 6.57 -18.07 -8.21
N GLN A 20 7.82 -18.01 -7.73
CA GLN A 20 8.12 -17.85 -6.30
C GLN A 20 9.00 -16.63 -6.05
N ALA A 21 8.86 -16.04 -4.87
CA ALA A 21 9.71 -14.97 -4.37
C ALA A 21 10.49 -15.42 -3.15
N LEU A 22 11.77 -15.07 -3.09
CA LEU A 22 12.63 -15.36 -1.94
C LEU A 22 12.57 -14.19 -0.95
N ILE A 23 12.19 -14.46 0.30
CA ILE A 23 12.17 -13.46 1.35
C ILE A 23 13.50 -13.55 2.07
N CYS A 24 14.28 -12.47 2.02
CA CYS A 24 15.68 -12.49 2.40
C CYS A 24 16.00 -11.48 3.50
N PRO A 25 16.30 -11.92 4.72
CA PRO A 25 16.82 -11.04 5.76
C PRO A 25 18.28 -10.67 5.49
N PRO A 26 18.73 -9.45 5.86
CA PRO A 26 20.07 -8.97 5.54
C PRO A 26 21.20 -9.89 6.07
N SER A 27 20.99 -10.51 7.23
CA SER A 27 21.94 -11.45 7.84
C SER A 27 22.13 -12.74 7.06
N GLU A 28 21.16 -13.11 6.21
CA GLU A 28 21.17 -14.37 5.46
C GLU A 28 21.41 -14.15 3.97
N LEU A 29 21.75 -12.93 3.53
CA LEU A 29 21.99 -12.62 2.12
C LEU A 29 22.88 -13.64 1.39
N PRO A 30 24.02 -14.11 1.95
CA PRO A 30 24.83 -15.14 1.29
C PRO A 30 24.06 -16.45 1.05
N LEU A 31 23.22 -16.87 2.00
CA LEU A 31 22.39 -18.08 1.87
C LEU A 31 21.26 -17.87 0.87
N CYS A 32 20.62 -16.68 0.88
CA CYS A 32 19.60 -16.35 -0.10
C CYS A 32 20.16 -16.43 -1.52
N LEU A 33 21.31 -15.80 -1.76
CA LEU A 33 21.97 -15.81 -3.07
C LEU A 33 22.37 -17.23 -3.49
N GLN A 34 22.70 -18.14 -2.57
CA GLN A 34 23.00 -19.54 -2.90
C GLN A 34 21.78 -20.32 -3.41
N GLN A 35 20.56 -19.95 -3.02
CA GLN A 35 19.33 -20.62 -3.45
C GLN A 35 18.83 -20.18 -4.82
N LEU A 36 19.37 -19.09 -5.35
CA LEU A 36 18.93 -18.52 -6.61
C LEU A 36 19.73 -19.09 -7.79
N PRO A 37 19.14 -19.21 -8.99
CA PRO A 37 19.90 -19.43 -10.21
C PRO A 37 20.87 -18.27 -10.49
N ASP A 38 22.01 -18.53 -11.14
CA ASP A 38 23.00 -17.46 -11.40
C ASP A 38 22.42 -16.32 -12.26
N ARG A 39 21.51 -16.62 -13.20
CA ARG A 39 20.80 -15.61 -14.01
C ARG A 39 19.95 -14.65 -13.18
N VAL A 40 19.43 -15.11 -12.03
CA VAL A 40 18.66 -14.29 -11.10
C VAL A 40 19.60 -13.47 -10.21
N LYS A 41 20.68 -14.07 -9.70
CA LYS A 41 21.65 -13.39 -8.83
C LYS A 41 22.22 -12.13 -9.48
N GLN A 42 22.49 -12.18 -10.79
CA GLN A 42 23.05 -11.05 -11.54
C GLN A 42 22.15 -9.80 -11.56
N GLN A 43 20.86 -9.94 -11.23
CA GLN A 43 19.87 -8.86 -11.18
C GLN A 43 19.69 -8.29 -9.76
N LEU A 44 20.36 -8.86 -8.76
CA LEU A 44 20.13 -8.60 -7.33
C LEU A 44 21.38 -8.01 -6.66
N PRO A 45 21.23 -7.37 -5.49
CA PRO A 45 22.36 -6.92 -4.70
C PRO A 45 23.22 -8.12 -4.28
N LEU A 46 24.50 -8.08 -4.66
CA LEU A 46 25.46 -9.17 -4.41
C LEU A 46 26.26 -9.00 -3.11
N SER A 47 26.12 -7.86 -2.42
CA SER A 47 26.82 -7.55 -1.16
C SER A 47 25.85 -7.01 -0.11
N GLN A 48 26.23 -7.12 1.17
CA GLN A 48 25.45 -6.53 2.25
C GLN A 48 25.35 -5.01 2.14
N GLU A 49 26.40 -4.34 1.66
CA GLU A 49 26.38 -2.90 1.39
C GLU A 49 25.32 -2.56 0.34
N ALA A 50 25.35 -3.21 -0.83
CA ALA A 50 24.35 -3.00 -1.88
C ALA A 50 22.92 -3.34 -1.41
N PHE A 51 22.78 -4.33 -0.53
CA PHE A 51 21.50 -4.65 0.11
C PHE A 51 20.99 -3.49 0.96
N PHE A 52 21.84 -2.95 1.85
CA PHE A 52 21.46 -1.85 2.72
C PHE A 52 21.27 -0.54 1.96
N ASP A 53 22.03 -0.31 0.89
CA ASP A 53 21.85 0.83 0.00
C ASP A 53 20.50 0.74 -0.73
N ALA A 54 20.12 -0.44 -1.21
CA ALA A 54 18.83 -0.67 -1.84
C ALA A 54 17.67 -0.48 -0.83
N LEU A 55 17.76 -1.11 0.33
CA LEU A 55 16.72 -1.05 1.37
C LEU A 55 16.61 0.35 2.00
N GLY A 56 17.74 1.06 2.14
CA GLY A 56 17.85 2.28 2.92
C GLY A 56 17.37 2.08 4.36
N MET A 57 16.52 3.00 4.84
CA MET A 57 15.88 2.93 6.15
C MET A 57 14.53 2.21 6.15
N ARG A 58 14.17 1.53 5.05
CA ARG A 58 12.87 0.83 4.93
C ARG A 58 12.91 -0.51 5.67
N GLY A 59 11.75 -0.97 6.11
CA GLY A 59 11.63 -2.28 6.74
C GLY A 59 11.50 -3.44 5.75
N ALA A 60 11.19 -3.15 4.48
CA ALA A 60 11.20 -4.13 3.40
C ALA A 60 11.33 -3.45 2.04
N MET A 61 11.69 -4.22 1.01
CA MET A 61 11.71 -3.79 -0.39
C MET A 61 11.59 -4.98 -1.34
N SER A 62 10.67 -4.91 -2.30
CA SER A 62 10.60 -5.84 -3.42
C SER A 62 11.66 -5.55 -4.49
N LEU A 63 12.33 -6.61 -4.97
CA LEU A 63 13.26 -6.59 -6.10
C LEU A 63 12.76 -7.59 -7.16
N PRO A 64 11.98 -7.14 -8.15
CA PRO A 64 11.54 -8.00 -9.23
C PRO A 64 12.72 -8.43 -10.10
N VAL A 65 12.61 -9.63 -10.68
CA VAL A 65 13.61 -10.19 -11.60
C VAL A 65 12.94 -10.78 -12.83
N GLU A 66 13.66 -10.81 -13.94
CA GLU A 66 13.24 -11.48 -15.16
C GLU A 66 13.72 -12.94 -15.13
N ASP A 67 12.80 -13.85 -14.84
CA ASP A 67 13.02 -15.31 -14.77
C ASP A 67 11.68 -16.06 -14.95
N ASP A 68 11.72 -17.31 -15.42
CA ASP A 68 10.52 -18.12 -15.67
C ASP A 68 9.84 -18.62 -14.39
N SER A 69 10.62 -18.93 -13.33
CA SER A 69 10.13 -19.52 -12.08
C SER A 69 10.32 -18.63 -10.86
N VAL A 70 11.21 -17.63 -10.92
CA VAL A 70 11.45 -16.67 -9.83
C VAL A 70 10.82 -15.33 -10.17
N ALA A 71 9.94 -14.82 -9.30
CA ALA A 71 9.33 -13.49 -9.45
C ALA A 71 10.24 -12.37 -8.93
N GLY A 72 11.06 -12.66 -7.92
CA GLY A 72 11.96 -11.68 -7.32
C GLY A 72 12.44 -12.08 -5.93
N MET A 73 13.06 -11.11 -5.26
CA MET A 73 13.48 -11.20 -3.87
C MET A 73 12.86 -10.05 -3.08
N VAL A 74 12.41 -10.32 -1.85
CA VAL A 74 12.02 -9.26 -0.91
C VAL A 74 13.13 -9.10 0.11
N LEU A 75 13.77 -7.94 0.13
CA LEU A 75 14.70 -7.56 1.20
C LEU A 75 13.88 -7.37 2.48
N TRP A 76 14.20 -8.08 3.56
CA TRP A 76 13.33 -8.19 4.73
C TRP A 76 14.03 -7.74 6.02
N ALA A 77 13.69 -6.55 6.52
CA ALA A 77 14.25 -5.98 7.74
C ALA A 77 13.15 -5.42 8.67
N PRO A 78 12.26 -6.27 9.20
CA PRO A 78 11.05 -5.84 9.90
C PRO A 78 11.31 -5.01 11.17
N ARG A 79 12.54 -5.05 11.70
CA ARG A 79 12.98 -4.20 12.83
C ARG A 79 12.88 -2.70 12.57
N TYR A 80 12.87 -2.27 11.31
CA TYR A 80 12.71 -0.86 10.94
C TYR A 80 11.25 -0.46 10.69
N LEU A 81 10.29 -1.38 10.84
CA LEU A 81 8.89 -1.07 10.62
C LEU A 81 8.31 -0.26 11.79
N PRO A 82 7.54 0.80 11.50
CA PRO A 82 6.90 1.59 12.54
C PRO A 82 5.80 0.77 13.24
N GLN A 83 5.63 1.02 14.53
CA GLN A 83 4.54 0.44 15.34
C GLN A 83 3.29 1.32 15.37
N SER A 84 3.42 2.59 14.97
CA SER A 84 2.30 3.53 14.85
C SER A 84 2.52 4.50 13.69
N GLN A 85 1.43 5.10 13.23
CA GLN A 85 1.43 6.21 12.27
C GLN A 85 0.74 7.40 12.91
N THR A 86 1.38 8.56 12.84
CA THR A 86 0.82 9.81 13.38
C THR A 86 0.55 10.83 12.29
N ALA A 87 -0.42 11.71 12.54
CA ALA A 87 -0.61 12.96 11.81
C ALA A 87 -1.12 14.06 12.72
N ILE A 88 -0.67 15.29 12.45
CA ILE A 88 -1.19 16.49 13.11
C ILE A 88 -2.33 17.04 12.26
N TRP A 89 -3.52 17.12 12.83
CA TRP A 89 -4.68 17.70 12.17
C TRP A 89 -5.43 18.61 13.14
N ASN A 90 -5.72 19.83 12.70
CA ASN A 90 -6.41 20.86 13.51
C ASN A 90 -5.75 21.12 14.88
N GLY A 91 -4.41 21.06 14.93
CA GLY A 91 -3.62 21.28 16.15
C GLY A 91 -3.62 20.10 17.13
N GLN A 92 -4.19 18.95 16.76
CA GLN A 92 -4.20 17.74 17.55
C GLN A 92 -3.36 16.65 16.89
N ASN A 93 -2.61 15.89 17.69
CA ASN A 93 -1.91 14.71 17.22
C ASN A 93 -2.86 13.52 17.22
N HIS A 94 -3.03 12.88 16.07
CA HIS A 94 -3.79 11.65 15.93
C HIS A 94 -2.83 10.49 15.68
N GLU A 95 -2.95 9.44 16.47
CA GLU A 95 -2.13 8.24 16.38
C GLU A 95 -2.97 7.03 15.99
N LEU A 96 -2.45 6.25 15.05
CA LEU A 96 -2.96 4.94 14.68
C LEU A 96 -1.92 3.89 15.04
N LEU A 97 -2.25 3.01 15.99
CA LEU A 97 -1.44 1.84 16.29
C LEU A 97 -1.52 0.84 15.13
N LEU A 98 -0.38 0.27 14.74
CA LEU A 98 -0.26 -0.63 13.59
C LEU A 98 -0.12 -2.08 14.07
N GLN A 99 -1.22 -2.82 14.00
CA GLN A 99 -1.26 -4.24 14.31
C GLN A 99 -0.75 -5.06 13.12
N HIS A 100 -0.02 -6.14 13.40
CA HIS A 100 0.51 -7.07 12.38
C HIS A 100 1.27 -6.40 11.23
N GLN A 101 1.90 -5.24 11.49
CA GLN A 101 2.56 -4.44 10.46
C GLN A 101 3.62 -5.21 9.66
N PRO A 102 4.43 -6.12 10.26
CA PRO A 102 5.33 -6.95 9.48
C PRO A 102 4.62 -7.77 8.40
N GLN A 103 3.53 -8.47 8.74
CA GLN A 103 2.83 -9.29 7.75
C GLN A 103 2.21 -8.43 6.64
N LEU A 104 1.62 -7.29 7.00
CA LEU A 104 1.02 -6.36 6.05
C LEU A 104 2.07 -5.80 5.10
N THR A 105 3.23 -5.37 5.62
CA THR A 105 4.34 -4.92 4.78
C THR A 105 4.84 -6.04 3.87
N LEU A 106 5.03 -7.26 4.38
CA LEU A 106 5.45 -8.39 3.55
C LEU A 106 4.46 -8.66 2.42
N TRP A 107 3.15 -8.69 2.69
CA TRP A 107 2.15 -8.87 1.65
C TRP A 107 2.12 -7.73 0.64
N HIS A 108 2.35 -6.49 1.07
CA HIS A 108 2.50 -5.36 0.17
C HIS A 108 3.70 -5.56 -0.79
N GLU A 109 4.88 -5.91 -0.26
CA GLU A 109 6.06 -6.15 -1.11
C GLU A 109 5.88 -7.34 -2.08
N LEU A 110 5.24 -8.42 -1.62
CA LEU A 110 4.85 -9.53 -2.50
C LEU A 110 3.84 -9.08 -3.56
N GLY A 111 2.96 -8.13 -3.20
CA GLY A 111 2.04 -7.48 -4.12
C GLY A 111 2.74 -6.78 -5.27
N HIS A 112 3.86 -6.09 -5.03
CA HIS A 112 4.64 -5.50 -6.12
C HIS A 112 5.19 -6.54 -7.10
N LEU A 113 5.67 -7.68 -6.60
CA LEU A 113 6.16 -8.77 -7.46
C LEU A 113 5.03 -9.39 -8.28
N GLU A 114 3.86 -9.58 -7.67
CA GLU A 114 2.67 -10.06 -8.38
C GLU A 114 2.20 -9.04 -9.43
N VAL A 115 2.17 -7.75 -9.11
CA VAL A 115 1.85 -6.67 -10.05
C VAL A 115 2.80 -6.70 -11.24
N LYS A 116 4.11 -6.77 -10.99
CA LYS A 116 5.12 -6.85 -12.06
C LYS A 116 4.89 -8.06 -12.97
N ARG A 117 4.54 -9.22 -12.39
CA ARG A 117 4.21 -10.44 -13.16
C ARG A 117 3.00 -10.26 -14.07
N LEU A 118 2.04 -9.42 -13.70
CA LEU A 118 0.82 -9.17 -14.45
C LEU A 118 0.96 -8.11 -15.55
N GLN A 119 2.01 -7.28 -15.51
CA GLN A 119 2.26 -6.22 -16.51
C GLN A 119 2.49 -6.80 -17.91
N GLY A 120 1.94 -6.11 -18.92
CA GLY A 120 2.05 -6.49 -20.32
C GLY A 120 1.12 -7.62 -20.76
N ASN A 121 0.31 -8.16 -19.84
CA ASN A 121 -0.69 -9.18 -20.13
C ASN A 121 -2.06 -8.79 -19.56
N ILE A 122 -2.19 -8.76 -18.22
CA ILE A 122 -3.45 -8.40 -17.54
C ILE A 122 -3.46 -6.92 -17.19
N LEU A 123 -2.33 -6.40 -16.74
CA LEU A 123 -2.12 -4.98 -16.46
C LEU A 123 -1.39 -4.32 -17.64
N PRO A 124 -1.51 -3.00 -17.80
CA PRO A 124 -0.68 -2.23 -18.72
C PRO A 124 0.81 -2.56 -18.60
N ALA A 125 1.53 -2.47 -19.73
CA ALA A 125 2.98 -2.71 -19.76
C ALA A 125 3.76 -1.73 -18.89
N GLU A 126 3.28 -0.49 -18.78
CA GLU A 126 3.82 0.56 -17.92
C GLU A 126 2.76 1.00 -16.93
N LEU A 127 3.16 1.16 -15.68
CA LEU A 127 2.31 1.60 -14.57
C LEU A 127 2.99 2.80 -13.91
N SER A 128 2.20 3.74 -13.41
CA SER A 128 2.77 4.81 -12.57
C SER A 128 3.22 4.26 -11.21
N GLU A 129 4.05 5.01 -10.48
CA GLU A 129 4.41 4.64 -9.10
C GLU A 129 3.16 4.45 -8.23
N LEU A 130 2.16 5.33 -8.38
CA LEU A 130 0.89 5.22 -7.67
C LEU A 130 0.15 3.93 -8.02
N ASP A 131 0.17 3.52 -9.30
CA ASP A 131 -0.44 2.26 -9.73
C ASP A 131 0.21 1.04 -9.11
N HIS A 132 1.55 1.02 -9.07
CA HIS A 132 2.29 -0.03 -8.37
C HIS A 132 1.89 -0.13 -6.90
N GLU A 133 1.77 1.00 -6.20
CA GLU A 133 1.47 1.06 -4.77
C GLU A 133 0.03 0.63 -4.44
N TRP A 134 -0.96 1.14 -5.17
CA TRP A 134 -2.36 0.82 -4.84
C TRP A 134 -2.73 -0.61 -5.24
N LEU A 135 -2.15 -1.14 -6.31
CA LEU A 135 -2.33 -2.54 -6.69
C LEU A 135 -1.67 -3.47 -5.66
N ALA A 136 -0.50 -3.12 -5.14
CA ALA A 136 0.15 -3.88 -4.07
C ALA A 136 -0.67 -3.87 -2.76
N ASP A 137 -1.26 -2.74 -2.38
CA ASP A 137 -2.21 -2.67 -1.25
C ASP A 137 -3.52 -3.45 -1.54
N THR A 138 -3.92 -3.59 -2.80
CA THR A 138 -5.06 -4.43 -3.19
C THR A 138 -4.72 -5.93 -3.14
N TYR A 139 -3.48 -6.31 -3.47
CA TYR A 139 -2.98 -7.67 -3.23
C TYR A 139 -3.00 -8.01 -1.75
N LEU A 140 -2.52 -7.11 -0.90
CA LEU A 140 -2.64 -7.23 0.56
C LEU A 140 -4.10 -7.43 0.97
N ALA A 141 -5.04 -6.67 0.41
CA ALA A 141 -6.46 -6.84 0.71
C ALA A 141 -6.99 -8.25 0.37
N TRP A 142 -6.59 -8.78 -0.79
CA TRP A 142 -6.90 -10.14 -1.18
C TRP A 142 -6.29 -11.18 -0.22
N ARG A 143 -5.02 -11.03 0.17
CA ARG A 143 -4.37 -11.91 1.15
C ARG A 143 -5.05 -11.87 2.52
N CYS A 144 -5.38 -10.68 3.03
CA CYS A 144 -6.15 -10.51 4.28
C CYS A 144 -7.49 -11.26 4.22
N ALA A 145 -8.23 -11.12 3.13
CA ALA A 145 -9.51 -11.82 2.95
C ALA A 145 -9.33 -13.34 2.91
N LYS A 146 -8.35 -13.84 2.15
CA LYS A 146 -8.10 -15.28 1.97
C LYS A 146 -7.57 -15.96 3.23
N GLU A 147 -6.60 -15.34 3.90
CA GLU A 147 -5.84 -16.01 4.96
C GLU A 147 -6.38 -15.70 6.36
N TRP A 148 -6.94 -14.50 6.54
CA TRP A 148 -7.44 -14.06 7.85
C TRP A 148 -8.95 -13.92 7.90
N ASN A 149 -9.65 -14.06 6.78
CA ASN A 149 -11.10 -13.89 6.71
C ASN A 149 -11.54 -12.58 7.38
N SER A 150 -10.79 -11.50 7.13
CA SER A 150 -11.03 -10.18 7.71
C SER A 150 -10.51 -9.07 6.79
N LEU A 151 -11.21 -7.93 6.78
CA LEU A 151 -10.77 -6.68 6.13
C LEU A 151 -10.32 -5.62 7.14
N GLU A 152 -10.31 -5.91 8.43
CA GLU A 152 -9.94 -4.94 9.48
C GLU A 152 -8.54 -4.35 9.25
N LEU A 153 -7.56 -5.20 8.98
CA LEU A 153 -6.18 -4.77 8.75
C LEU A 153 -5.97 -4.12 7.36
N VAL A 154 -6.89 -4.35 6.43
CA VAL A 154 -6.95 -3.60 5.16
C VAL A 154 -7.37 -2.16 5.42
N TRP A 155 -8.38 -1.95 6.27
CA TRP A 155 -8.77 -0.63 6.73
C TRP A 155 -7.66 0.05 7.54
N GLN A 156 -6.91 -0.68 8.37
CA GLN A 156 -5.71 -0.13 9.02
C GLN A 156 -4.71 0.42 8.00
N GLN A 157 -4.38 -0.35 6.96
CA GLN A 157 -3.48 0.09 5.88
C GLN A 157 -4.06 1.32 5.15
N TYR A 158 -5.36 1.32 4.86
CA TYR A 158 -6.07 2.46 4.27
C TYR A 158 -5.93 3.74 5.11
N HIS A 159 -6.13 3.64 6.42
CA HIS A 159 -6.01 4.77 7.34
C HIS A 159 -4.57 5.24 7.47
N ARG A 160 -3.62 4.29 7.57
CA ARG A 160 -2.17 4.58 7.61
C ARG A 160 -1.72 5.39 6.40
N ARG A 161 -2.11 5.00 5.18
CA ARG A 161 -1.74 5.71 3.95
C ARG A 161 -2.36 7.11 3.88
N ASN A 162 -3.59 7.29 4.35
CA ASN A 162 -4.19 8.63 4.48
C ASN A 162 -3.44 9.50 5.49
N LEU A 163 -3.14 8.98 6.68
CA LEU A 163 -2.37 9.69 7.70
C LEU A 163 -0.97 10.10 7.19
N ALA A 164 -0.29 9.21 6.47
CA ALA A 164 1.02 9.51 5.89
C ALA A 164 0.97 10.74 4.97
N VAL A 165 -0.07 10.85 4.13
CA VAL A 165 -0.25 11.99 3.22
C VAL A 165 -0.73 13.25 3.94
N PHE A 166 -1.50 13.11 5.04
CA PHE A 166 -1.86 14.26 5.89
C PHE A 166 -0.62 14.87 6.54
N SER A 167 0.32 14.04 6.97
CA SER A 167 1.57 14.48 7.60
C SER A 167 2.57 15.03 6.60
N ASP A 168 2.69 14.39 5.44
CA ASP A 168 3.62 14.81 4.39
C ASP A 168 3.09 14.42 3.02
N ILE A 169 2.84 15.45 2.20
CA ILE A 169 2.36 15.29 0.83
C ILE A 169 3.37 14.58 -0.08
N GLY A 170 4.65 14.50 0.31
CA GLY A 170 5.66 13.67 -0.36
C GLY A 170 5.25 12.20 -0.47
N ASN A 171 4.34 11.72 0.37
CA ASN A 171 3.81 10.35 0.32
C ASN A 171 2.71 10.12 -0.73
N LEU A 172 2.41 11.10 -1.59
CA LEU A 172 1.30 11.02 -2.55
C LEU A 172 1.43 9.84 -3.51
N SER A 173 2.64 9.48 -3.95
CA SER A 173 2.86 8.30 -4.80
C SER A 173 2.45 6.99 -4.13
N HIS A 174 2.33 6.95 -2.81
CA HIS A 174 1.88 5.78 -2.05
C HIS A 174 0.43 5.92 -1.57
N TRP A 175 -0.34 6.90 -2.07
CA TRP A 175 -1.70 7.19 -1.61
C TRP A 175 -2.74 6.23 -2.22
N SER A 176 -2.59 4.95 -1.91
CA SER A 176 -3.52 3.89 -2.31
C SER A 176 -5.00 4.08 -1.91
N PRO A 177 -5.37 4.82 -0.84
CA PRO A 177 -6.77 5.08 -0.50
C PRO A 177 -7.62 5.63 -1.64
N LEU A 178 -7.01 6.38 -2.57
CA LEU A 178 -7.68 6.94 -3.74
C LEU A 178 -8.33 5.86 -4.63
N TYR A 179 -7.74 4.67 -4.67
CA TYR A 179 -8.19 3.52 -5.46
C TYR A 179 -8.79 2.41 -4.61
N LEU A 180 -8.16 2.10 -3.47
CA LEU A 180 -8.57 0.99 -2.60
C LEU A 180 -10.01 1.16 -2.10
N ILE A 181 -10.49 2.39 -1.91
CA ILE A 181 -11.89 2.64 -1.53
C ILE A 181 -12.89 2.16 -2.59
N GLN A 182 -12.53 2.23 -3.87
CA GLN A 182 -13.41 1.78 -4.96
C GLN A 182 -13.56 0.26 -4.92
N VAL A 183 -12.46 -0.45 -4.65
CA VAL A 183 -12.44 -1.90 -4.47
C VAL A 183 -13.24 -2.30 -3.22
N LEU A 184 -12.97 -1.67 -2.08
CA LEU A 184 -13.64 -1.96 -0.80
C LEU A 184 -15.14 -1.61 -0.79
N ASN A 185 -15.59 -0.69 -1.66
CA ASN A 185 -17.01 -0.41 -1.85
C ASN A 185 -17.69 -1.38 -2.82
N LYS A 186 -16.93 -1.97 -3.75
CA LYS A 186 -17.46 -2.90 -4.77
C LYS A 186 -17.56 -4.33 -4.25
N TYR A 187 -16.62 -4.76 -3.41
CA TYR A 187 -16.55 -6.13 -2.90
C TYR A 187 -16.57 -6.18 -1.38
N ASP A 188 -17.37 -7.08 -0.84
CA ASP A 188 -17.28 -7.48 0.55
C ASP A 188 -16.17 -8.53 0.76
N LEU A 189 -15.95 -8.87 2.04
CA LEU A 189 -14.95 -9.86 2.45
C LEU A 189 -15.11 -11.21 1.72
N LYS A 190 -16.35 -11.73 1.61
CA LYS A 190 -16.60 -13.05 1.03
C LYS A 190 -16.28 -13.03 -0.45
N GLN A 191 -16.72 -11.99 -1.16
CA GLN A 191 -16.47 -11.82 -2.58
C GLN A 191 -14.97 -11.74 -2.88
N ILE A 192 -14.19 -11.00 -2.09
CA ILE A 192 -12.72 -10.95 -2.27
C ILE A 192 -12.10 -12.33 -2.02
N ALA A 193 -12.54 -13.05 -0.97
CA ALA A 193 -12.00 -14.35 -0.61
C ALA A 193 -12.36 -15.48 -1.61
N GLU A 194 -13.42 -15.31 -2.40
CA GLU A 194 -13.86 -16.28 -3.41
C GLU A 194 -12.93 -16.33 -4.63
N PHE A 195 -12.21 -15.25 -4.94
CA PHE A 195 -11.22 -15.27 -6.01
C PHE A 195 -10.10 -16.28 -5.69
N ALA A 196 -9.88 -17.22 -6.61
CA ALA A 196 -8.89 -18.29 -6.46
C ALA A 196 -7.46 -17.73 -6.45
N ASP A 197 -7.20 -16.75 -7.31
CA ASP A 197 -5.91 -16.12 -7.51
C ASP A 197 -6.08 -14.60 -7.72
N PHE A 198 -4.99 -13.86 -7.53
CA PHE A 198 -5.00 -12.40 -7.62
C PHE A 198 -5.20 -11.90 -9.06
N ALA A 199 -4.73 -12.63 -10.08
CA ALA A 199 -4.90 -12.26 -11.48
C ALA A 199 -6.39 -12.17 -11.86
N THR A 200 -7.17 -13.18 -11.44
CA THR A 200 -8.62 -13.22 -11.64
C THR A 200 -9.32 -12.12 -10.84
N PHE A 201 -8.84 -11.80 -9.63
CA PHE A 201 -9.37 -10.68 -8.87
C PHE A 201 -9.14 -9.34 -9.58
N VAL A 202 -7.93 -9.07 -10.04
CA VAL A 202 -7.57 -7.86 -10.81
C VAL A 202 -8.42 -7.72 -12.06
N LEU A 203 -8.59 -8.80 -12.83
CA LEU A 203 -9.44 -8.79 -14.03
C LEU A 203 -10.90 -8.38 -13.75
N SER A 204 -11.39 -8.63 -12.54
CA SER A 204 -12.78 -8.32 -12.17
C SER A 204 -13.01 -6.84 -11.82
N PHE A 205 -11.98 -6.08 -11.43
CA PHE A 205 -12.15 -4.68 -11.01
C PHE A 205 -11.33 -3.68 -11.82
N TYR A 206 -10.14 -4.04 -12.29
CA TYR A 206 -9.21 -3.10 -12.92
C TYR A 206 -9.78 -2.35 -14.13
N PRO A 207 -10.58 -2.99 -15.01
CA PRO A 207 -11.22 -2.30 -16.14
C PRO A 207 -12.35 -1.35 -15.73
N GLU A 208 -12.93 -1.52 -14.53
CA GLU A 208 -14.15 -0.82 -14.11
C GLU A 208 -13.88 0.32 -13.11
N ILE A 209 -12.73 0.30 -12.42
CA ILE A 209 -12.37 1.38 -11.52
C ILE A 209 -12.09 2.68 -12.29
N ARG A 210 -12.36 3.81 -11.64
CA ARG A 210 -11.95 5.10 -12.16
C ARG A 210 -10.46 5.28 -11.98
N HIS A 211 -9.76 5.40 -13.11
CA HIS A 211 -8.39 5.86 -13.19
C HIS A 211 -8.33 7.38 -13.15
N TYR A 212 -7.41 7.94 -12.38
CA TYR A 212 -7.21 9.39 -12.29
C TYR A 212 -6.02 9.82 -13.13
N SER A 213 -6.19 10.86 -13.94
CA SER A 213 -5.06 11.40 -14.70
C SER A 213 -4.03 12.07 -13.75
N PRO A 214 -2.77 12.24 -14.18
CA PRO A 214 -1.77 12.96 -13.39
C PRO A 214 -2.23 14.36 -12.94
N GLY A 215 -3.00 15.06 -13.78
CA GLY A 215 -3.59 16.36 -13.43
C GLY A 215 -4.60 16.26 -12.28
N GLU A 216 -5.44 15.24 -12.27
CA GLU A 216 -6.41 15.02 -11.18
C GLU A 216 -5.71 14.62 -9.87
N VAL A 217 -4.66 13.81 -9.94
CA VAL A 217 -3.82 13.47 -8.78
C VAL A 217 -3.15 14.73 -8.22
N ALA A 218 -2.68 15.64 -9.08
CA ALA A 218 -2.12 16.94 -8.66
C ALA A 218 -3.18 17.87 -8.04
N GLU A 219 -4.43 17.84 -8.50
CA GLU A 219 -5.55 18.55 -7.87
C GLU A 219 -5.83 18.01 -6.46
N PHE A 220 -5.87 16.69 -6.28
CA PHE A 220 -6.02 16.10 -4.95
C PHE A 220 -4.86 16.51 -4.03
N SER A 221 -3.63 16.48 -4.53
CA SER A 221 -2.45 16.91 -3.79
C SER A 221 -2.57 18.36 -3.31
N SER A 222 -2.91 19.27 -4.22
CA SER A 222 -3.08 20.69 -3.89
C SER A 222 -4.18 20.91 -2.86
N LEU A 223 -5.30 20.20 -2.98
CA LEU A 223 -6.41 20.28 -2.04
C LEU A 223 -6.03 19.70 -0.66
N LEU A 224 -5.33 18.56 -0.60
CA LEU A 224 -4.81 17.97 0.65
C LEU A 224 -3.85 18.93 1.37
N GLN A 225 -2.89 19.52 0.66
CA GLN A 225 -2.00 20.53 1.24
C GLN A 225 -2.77 21.74 1.78
N HIS A 226 -3.79 22.19 1.05
CA HIS A 226 -4.64 23.30 1.51
C HIS A 226 -5.39 22.96 2.81
N LEU A 227 -5.81 21.71 2.98
CA LEU A 227 -6.63 21.28 4.11
C LEU A 227 -5.82 20.93 5.36
N PHE A 228 -4.69 20.24 5.18
CA PHE A 228 -3.90 19.65 6.28
C PHE A 228 -2.60 20.41 6.57
N ASN A 229 -1.97 21.03 5.58
CA ASN A 229 -0.71 21.78 5.75
C ASN A 229 -0.96 23.30 5.94
N ARG A 230 -1.88 23.63 6.86
CA ARG A 230 -2.41 25.00 7.08
C ARG A 230 -1.44 26.02 7.68
N ALA A 231 -0.15 25.71 7.86
CA ALA A 231 0.81 26.69 8.35
C ALA A 231 0.94 27.85 7.34
N GLY A 232 0.26 28.98 7.62
CA GLY A 232 0.43 30.25 6.91
C GLY A 232 -0.37 30.46 5.62
N ARG A 233 -1.31 29.58 5.22
CA ARG A 233 -2.12 29.79 4.00
C ARG A 233 -3.43 30.55 4.30
N GLN A 234 -3.77 31.52 3.46
CA GLN A 234 -5.09 32.18 3.48
C GLN A 234 -6.21 31.15 3.34
N THR A 235 -7.25 31.31 4.14
CA THR A 235 -8.50 30.55 3.96
C THR A 235 -9.10 30.93 2.61
N LEU A 236 -9.23 29.96 1.71
CA LEU A 236 -9.84 30.14 0.39
C LEU A 236 -11.14 29.32 0.33
N PRO A 237 -12.30 29.90 0.73
CA PRO A 237 -13.56 29.19 0.71
C PRO A 237 -13.88 28.66 -0.68
N GLY A 238 -14.11 27.36 -0.83
CA GLY A 238 -14.43 26.75 -2.12
C GLY A 238 -13.24 26.52 -3.05
N TYR A 239 -11.99 26.64 -2.56
CA TYR A 239 -10.82 26.20 -3.32
C TYR A 239 -11.01 24.76 -3.81
N MET A 240 -10.82 24.54 -5.12
CA MET A 240 -11.03 23.27 -5.83
C MET A 240 -12.35 22.58 -5.49
N PHE A 241 -13.47 23.34 -5.47
CA PHE A 241 -14.78 22.82 -5.06
C PHE A 241 -15.22 21.56 -5.83
N TRP A 242 -14.86 21.43 -7.11
CA TRP A 242 -15.20 20.29 -7.96
C TRP A 242 -14.55 18.97 -7.52
N ARG A 243 -13.48 19.02 -6.72
CA ARG A 243 -12.74 17.84 -6.24
C ARG A 243 -13.10 17.45 -4.80
N ARG A 244 -13.76 18.33 -4.05
CA ARG A 244 -14.00 18.17 -2.61
C ARG A 244 -14.87 16.98 -2.26
N GLU A 245 -15.95 16.73 -3.00
CA GLU A 245 -16.83 15.59 -2.72
C GLU A 245 -16.09 14.26 -2.92
N GLN A 246 -15.30 14.14 -3.99
CA GLN A 246 -14.52 12.94 -4.27
C GLN A 246 -13.44 12.72 -3.21
N LEU A 247 -12.73 13.79 -2.83
CA LEU A 247 -11.76 13.71 -1.73
C LEU A 247 -12.45 13.33 -0.42
N GLY A 248 -13.64 13.89 -0.14
CA GLY A 248 -14.46 13.57 1.01
C GLY A 248 -14.74 12.08 1.14
N LYS A 249 -15.13 11.42 0.03
CA LYS A 249 -15.38 9.96 -0.01
C LYS A 249 -14.14 9.14 0.35
N VAL A 250 -12.94 9.60 -0.04
CA VAL A 250 -11.67 8.94 0.30
C VAL A 250 -11.28 9.20 1.77
N LEU A 251 -11.49 10.41 2.28
CA LEU A 251 -11.03 10.73 3.64
C LEU A 251 -12.01 10.29 4.73
N GLN A 252 -13.31 10.22 4.42
CA GLN A 252 -14.36 10.00 5.41
C GLN A 252 -14.13 8.76 6.30
N PRO A 253 -13.79 7.57 5.78
CA PRO A 253 -13.53 6.41 6.63
C PRO A 253 -12.43 6.68 7.67
N THR A 254 -11.33 7.29 7.24
CA THR A 254 -10.21 7.64 8.12
C THR A 254 -10.61 8.70 9.14
N LEU A 255 -11.30 9.76 8.74
CA LEU A 255 -11.72 10.79 9.69
C LEU A 255 -12.69 10.24 10.75
N LYS A 256 -13.62 9.36 10.36
CA LYS A 256 -14.52 8.69 11.30
C LYS A 256 -13.75 7.81 12.28
N GLN A 257 -12.73 7.11 11.81
CA GLN A 257 -11.85 6.30 12.67
C GLN A 257 -11.07 7.16 13.68
N LEU A 258 -10.59 8.35 13.28
CA LEU A 258 -9.72 9.18 14.11
C LEU A 258 -10.46 10.03 15.15
N VAL A 259 -11.63 10.59 14.80
CA VAL A 259 -12.36 11.54 15.67
C VAL A 259 -13.81 11.16 15.94
N GLY A 260 -14.24 9.98 15.47
CA GLY A 260 -15.62 9.54 15.58
C GLY A 260 -16.53 10.15 14.52
N THR A 261 -17.66 9.48 14.29
CA THR A 261 -18.59 9.78 13.20
C THR A 261 -19.14 11.21 13.23
N GLU A 262 -19.53 11.71 14.41
CA GLU A 262 -20.15 13.03 14.54
C GLU A 262 -19.15 14.15 14.20
N MET A 263 -17.94 14.12 14.77
CA MET A 263 -16.91 15.13 14.49
C MET A 263 -16.44 15.07 13.04
N ALA A 264 -16.22 13.87 12.50
CA ALA A 264 -15.82 13.68 11.11
C ALA A 264 -16.85 14.27 10.15
N ASN A 265 -18.14 13.96 10.34
CA ASN A 265 -19.20 14.48 9.47
C ASN A 265 -19.35 16.01 9.59
N ARG A 266 -19.29 16.57 10.81
CA ARG A 266 -19.30 18.03 10.99
C ARG A 266 -18.17 18.72 10.24
N TRP A 267 -16.96 18.17 10.31
CA TRP A 267 -15.83 18.73 9.60
C TRP A 267 -15.99 18.59 8.07
N LEU A 268 -16.41 17.42 7.58
CA LEU A 268 -16.63 17.20 6.15
C LEU A 268 -17.68 18.15 5.57
N VAL A 269 -18.79 18.40 6.28
CA VAL A 269 -19.81 19.39 5.88
C VAL A 269 -19.22 20.80 5.87
N LYS A 270 -18.49 21.18 6.93
CA LYS A 270 -17.82 22.49 7.01
C LYS A 270 -16.86 22.71 5.82
N GLU A 271 -16.13 21.68 5.44
CA GLU A 271 -15.18 21.69 4.32
C GLU A 271 -15.85 21.39 2.96
N LYS A 272 -17.19 21.34 2.88
CA LYS A 272 -17.96 21.10 1.64
C LYS A 272 -17.58 19.80 0.92
N MET A 273 -17.28 18.76 1.70
CA MET A 273 -16.90 17.42 1.24
C MET A 273 -18.00 16.38 1.44
N LEU A 274 -18.98 16.68 2.28
CA LEU A 274 -20.20 15.93 2.48
C LEU A 274 -21.36 16.91 2.32
N GLN A 275 -22.38 16.52 1.56
CA GLN A 275 -23.62 17.28 1.41
C GLN A 275 -24.54 17.04 2.61
#